data_AF-A0A939TZS6-F1
#
_entry.id   AF-A0A939TZS6-F1
#
_cell.length_a   1.000
_cell.length_b   1.000
_cell.length_c   1.000
_cell.angle_alpha   90.00
_cell.angle_beta   90.00
_cell.angle_gamma   90.00
#
_symmetry.space_group_name_H-M   'P 1'
#
loop_
_entity.id
_entity.type
_entity.pdbx_description
1 polymer ?
#
loop_
_entity_poly.entity_id
_entity_poly.type
_entity_poly.pdbx_seq_one_letter_code
_entity_poly.pdbx_strand_id
1 'polypeptide(L)'
;MNIPYNYIVIEGCIGAGKTTFSKMLAEDCNAELVLEQFADNPFLPKFYEDPVHYALPVEMHFLMERYRQLSRLLSARDMFKDFVVGDYFIDKCIIFSKNNLLPDEFNLYNTVFSTISSFLPKPELILYLYNDPERLLQNIARRGREYEKNITAEYLSDIQESYMNYFRQNTNIPILLVQAADLDFVSSHDDYLKIKNLLNQSYEVGIHRISF
;
A
#
# COMPACT_ATOMS: atom_id res chain seq x y z
N MET A 1 -22.44 2.82 -10.39
CA MET A 1 -20.99 2.82 -10.68
C MET A 1 -20.62 1.40 -11.08
N ASN A 2 -19.81 1.18 -12.11
CA ASN A 2 -19.48 -0.17 -12.59
C ASN A 2 -17.97 -0.36 -12.49
N ILE A 3 -17.50 -0.82 -11.34
CA ILE A 3 -16.08 -1.12 -11.12
C ILE A 3 -15.86 -2.56 -11.58
N PRO A 4 -15.04 -2.80 -12.62
CA PRO A 4 -14.88 -4.14 -13.21
C PRO A 4 -13.94 -5.05 -12.42
N TYR A 5 -13.58 -4.67 -11.19
CA TYR A 5 -12.55 -5.30 -10.37
C TYR A 5 -13.13 -5.80 -9.04
N ASN A 6 -12.86 -7.05 -8.69
CA ASN A 6 -13.26 -7.66 -7.41
C ASN A 6 -12.32 -7.31 -6.27
N TYR A 7 -11.08 -6.94 -6.57
CA TYR A 7 -10.08 -6.58 -5.57
C TYR A 7 -9.17 -5.46 -6.06
N ILE A 8 -9.33 -4.28 -5.47
CA ILE A 8 -8.55 -3.09 -5.74
C ILE A 8 -7.66 -2.80 -4.54
N VAL A 9 -6.42 -2.41 -4.79
CA VAL A 9 -5.50 -1.96 -3.75
C VAL A 9 -5.07 -0.54 -4.01
N ILE A 10 -5.14 0.30 -2.98
CA ILE A 10 -4.65 1.68 -2.97
C ILE A 10 -3.26 1.68 -2.34
N GLU A 11 -2.25 2.00 -3.14
CA GLU A 11 -0.84 1.98 -2.75
C GLU A 11 -0.18 3.34 -2.88
N GLY A 12 1.02 3.46 -2.33
CA GLY A 12 1.71 4.73 -2.19
C GLY A 12 2.67 4.73 -1.02
N CYS A 13 3.64 5.63 -1.04
CA CYS A 13 4.61 5.77 0.05
C CYS A 13 3.94 6.20 1.37
N ILE A 14 4.69 6.17 2.47
CA ILE A 14 4.22 6.58 3.80
C ILE A 14 3.76 8.05 3.71
N GLY A 15 2.55 8.36 4.19
CA GLY A 15 1.97 9.70 4.05
C GLY A 15 1.20 9.97 2.76
N ALA A 16 1.09 9.02 1.82
CA ALA A 16 0.40 9.23 0.54
C ALA A 16 -1.14 9.31 0.61
N GLY A 17 -1.75 9.09 1.78
CA GLY A 17 -3.21 9.17 1.95
C GLY A 17 -4.01 7.90 1.62
N LYS A 18 -3.33 6.75 1.42
CA LYS A 18 -3.92 5.44 1.10
C LYS A 18 -5.13 5.08 1.98
N THR A 19 -4.92 4.98 3.29
CA THR A 19 -5.96 4.60 4.26
C THR A 19 -7.18 5.52 4.19
N THR A 20 -6.97 6.83 3.97
CA THR A 20 -8.06 7.79 3.85
C THR A 20 -8.85 7.54 2.57
N PHE A 21 -8.17 7.40 1.43
CA PHE A 21 -8.83 7.13 0.15
C PHE A 21 -9.57 5.78 0.16
N SER A 22 -8.95 4.72 0.69
CA SER A 22 -9.58 3.39 0.80
C SER A 22 -10.86 3.42 1.65
N LYS A 23 -10.86 4.16 2.77
CA LYS A 23 -12.06 4.33 3.61
C LYS A 23 -13.18 5.04 2.86
N MET A 24 -12.87 6.16 2.21
CA MET A 24 -13.84 6.92 1.43
C MET A 24 -14.42 6.07 0.29
N LEU A 25 -13.57 5.33 -0.42
CA LEU A 25 -14.01 4.42 -1.49
C LEU A 25 -14.89 3.29 -0.98
N ALA A 26 -14.54 2.66 0.14
CA ALA A 26 -15.32 1.56 0.69
C ALA A 26 -16.69 2.00 1.19
N GLU A 27 -16.80 3.20 1.77
CA GLU A 27 -18.07 3.78 2.20
C GLU A 27 -18.97 4.12 1.01
N ASP A 28 -18.44 4.80 -0.01
CA ASP A 28 -19.21 5.24 -1.18
C ASP A 28 -19.62 4.06 -2.09
N CYS A 29 -18.80 3.02 -2.17
CA CYS A 29 -19.03 1.89 -3.07
C CYS A 29 -19.44 0.58 -2.37
N ASN A 30 -19.81 0.61 -1.09
CA ASN A 30 -20.15 -0.58 -0.30
C ASN A 30 -19.11 -1.73 -0.44
N ALA A 31 -17.83 -1.38 -0.38
CA ALA A 31 -16.74 -2.35 -0.51
C ALA A 31 -16.35 -2.96 0.86
N GLU A 32 -15.81 -4.17 0.85
CA GLU A 32 -15.12 -4.76 1.99
C GLU A 32 -13.76 -4.07 2.15
N LEU A 33 -13.49 -3.53 3.34
CA LEU A 33 -12.30 -2.72 3.58
C LEU A 33 -11.21 -3.52 4.31
N VAL A 34 -10.00 -3.51 3.76
CA VAL A 34 -8.83 -4.19 4.31
C VAL A 34 -7.75 -3.14 4.60
N LEU A 35 -7.52 -2.86 5.88
CA LEU A 35 -6.55 -1.86 6.31
C LEU A 35 -5.35 -2.51 6.98
N GLU A 36 -4.18 -1.94 6.72
CA GLU A 36 -2.95 -2.31 7.38
C GLU A 36 -2.95 -1.94 8.87
N GLN A 37 -2.55 -2.90 9.72
CA GLN A 37 -2.51 -2.75 11.16
C GLN A 37 -1.09 -2.42 11.65
N PHE A 38 -0.69 -1.15 11.55
CA PHE A 38 0.64 -0.69 11.98
C PHE A 38 0.77 -0.53 13.50
N ALA A 39 -0.32 -0.13 14.16
CA ALA A 39 -0.30 0.33 15.56
C ALA A 39 0.01 -0.80 16.54
N ASP A 40 -0.29 -2.04 16.16
CA ASP A 40 -0.13 -3.22 17.00
C ASP A 40 1.27 -3.86 16.86
N ASN A 41 2.15 -3.30 16.01
CA ASN A 41 3.49 -3.82 15.79
C ASN A 41 4.46 -3.31 16.88
N PRO A 42 4.88 -4.15 17.84
CA PRO A 42 5.73 -3.73 18.96
C PRO A 42 7.17 -3.41 18.52
N PHE A 43 7.55 -3.79 17.30
CA PHE A 43 8.88 -3.55 16.75
C PHE A 43 8.95 -2.27 15.94
N LEU A 44 7.82 -1.71 15.50
CA LEU A 44 7.80 -0.55 14.62
C LEU A 44 8.44 0.70 15.26
N PRO A 45 8.15 1.08 16.52
CA PRO A 45 8.87 2.19 17.17
C PRO A 45 10.37 1.91 17.29
N LYS A 46 10.75 0.68 17.65
CA LYS A 46 12.15 0.27 17.82
C LYS A 46 12.92 0.27 16.50
N PHE A 47 12.27 -0.08 15.40
CA PHE A 47 12.83 -0.01 14.07
C PHE A 47 13.21 1.42 13.67
N TYR A 48 12.37 2.41 13.99
CA TYR A 48 12.70 3.80 13.71
C TYR A 48 13.82 4.37 14.60
N GLU A 49 14.09 3.75 15.74
CA GLU A 49 15.22 4.09 16.62
C GLU A 49 16.52 3.37 16.24
N ASP A 50 16.43 2.08 15.87
CA ASP A 50 17.54 1.21 15.52
C ASP A 50 17.15 0.25 14.38
N PRO A 51 17.20 0.73 13.11
CA PRO A 51 16.81 -0.09 11.97
C PRO A 51 17.64 -1.38 11.85
N VAL A 52 18.93 -1.32 12.17
CA VAL A 52 19.86 -2.45 11.99
C VAL A 52 19.44 -3.67 12.82
N HIS A 53 18.98 -3.48 14.05
CA HIS A 53 18.60 -4.60 14.92
C HIS A 53 17.12 -5.00 14.83
N TYR A 54 16.25 -4.10 14.38
CA TYR A 54 14.81 -4.30 14.40
C TYR A 54 14.14 -4.43 13.02
N ALA A 55 14.89 -4.30 11.92
CA ALA A 55 14.36 -4.48 10.57
C ALA A 55 13.75 -5.87 10.36
N LEU A 56 14.46 -6.95 10.68
CA LEU A 56 13.91 -8.30 10.48
C LEU A 56 12.66 -8.58 11.35
N PRO A 57 12.65 -8.29 12.66
CA PRO A 57 11.44 -8.43 13.47
C PRO A 57 10.24 -7.63 12.97
N VAL A 58 10.44 -6.37 12.55
CA VAL A 58 9.33 -5.52 12.09
C VAL A 58 8.75 -6.03 10.77
N GLU A 59 9.60 -6.45 9.82
CA GLU A 59 9.17 -6.98 8.53
C GLU A 59 8.46 -8.33 8.65
N MET A 60 8.94 -9.21 9.55
CA MET A 60 8.29 -10.48 9.84
C MET A 60 6.92 -10.28 10.49
N HIS A 61 6.79 -9.31 11.39
CA HIS A 61 5.50 -8.97 11.99
C HIS A 61 4.51 -8.48 10.91
N PHE A 62 4.92 -7.56 10.04
CA PHE A 62 4.08 -7.11 8.93
C PHE A 62 3.67 -8.26 8.01
N LEU A 63 4.58 -9.17 7.67
CA LEU A 63 4.27 -10.34 6.84
C LEU A 63 3.20 -11.23 7.49
N MET A 64 3.36 -11.54 8.78
CA MET A 64 2.41 -12.39 9.50
C MET A 64 1.03 -11.76 9.63
N GLU A 65 0.96 -10.47 9.94
CA GLU A 65 -0.33 -9.78 10.09
C GLU A 65 -1.06 -9.68 8.75
N ARG A 66 -0.34 -9.25 7.69
CA ARG A 66 -0.92 -9.18 6.34
C ARG A 66 -1.35 -10.57 5.85
N TYR A 67 -0.60 -11.63 6.15
CA TYR A 67 -1.01 -13.00 5.84
C TYR A 67 -2.31 -13.39 6.55
N ARG A 68 -2.44 -13.10 7.85
CA ARG A 68 -3.66 -13.40 8.62
C ARG A 68 -4.87 -12.67 8.05
N GLN A 69 -4.74 -11.37 7.77
CA GLN A 69 -5.82 -10.58 7.19
C GLN A 69 -6.23 -11.09 5.81
N LEU A 70 -5.27 -11.32 4.90
CA LEU A 70 -5.56 -11.77 3.54
C LEU A 70 -6.06 -13.22 3.47
N SER A 71 -5.60 -14.09 4.38
CA SER A 71 -6.12 -15.46 4.49
C SER A 71 -7.58 -15.48 4.94
N ARG A 72 -7.98 -14.55 5.82
CA ARG A 72 -9.38 -14.40 6.25
C ARG A 72 -10.29 -14.03 5.08
N LEU A 73 -9.85 -13.11 4.21
CA LEU A 73 -10.59 -12.73 3.01
C LEU A 73 -10.87 -13.92 2.09
N LEU A 74 -9.92 -14.86 1.95
CA LEU A 74 -10.14 -16.08 1.18
C LEU A 74 -11.17 -17.00 1.83
N SER A 75 -11.13 -17.13 3.15
CA SER A 75 -11.98 -18.07 3.89
C SER A 75 -13.40 -17.57 4.15
N ALA A 76 -13.59 -16.25 4.19
CA ALA A 76 -14.81 -15.62 4.69
C ALA A 76 -15.08 -14.26 4.02
N ARG A 77 -14.99 -14.20 2.68
CA ARG A 77 -15.39 -13.00 1.92
C ARG A 77 -16.82 -12.62 2.26
N ASP A 78 -17.06 -11.35 2.54
CA ASP A 78 -18.40 -10.86 2.82
C ASP A 78 -19.22 -10.85 1.51
N MET A 79 -20.24 -11.72 1.45
CA MET A 79 -21.10 -11.85 0.27
C MET A 79 -22.02 -10.64 0.06
N PHE A 80 -22.15 -9.74 1.05
CA PHE A 80 -22.93 -8.51 0.96
C PHE A 80 -22.12 -7.32 0.44
N LYS A 81 -20.82 -7.52 0.17
CA LYS A 81 -19.91 -6.49 -0.34
C LYS A 81 -19.65 -6.71 -1.82
N ASP A 82 -19.68 -5.61 -2.58
CA ASP A 82 -19.59 -5.66 -4.04
C ASP A 82 -18.17 -6.09 -4.48
N PHE A 83 -17.14 -5.58 -3.81
CA PHE A 83 -15.72 -5.88 -4.06
C PHE A 83 -14.88 -5.58 -2.82
N VAL A 84 -13.58 -5.86 -2.88
CA VAL A 84 -12.61 -5.62 -1.80
C VAL A 84 -11.75 -4.41 -2.15
N VAL A 85 -11.53 -3.52 -1.17
CA VAL A 85 -10.55 -2.43 -1.24
C VAL A 85 -9.51 -2.59 -0.13
N GLY A 86 -8.25 -2.74 -0.52
CA GLY A 86 -7.10 -2.72 0.39
C GLY A 86 -6.39 -1.36 0.39
N ASP A 87 -5.75 -1.00 1.51
CA ASP A 87 -4.74 0.07 1.53
C ASP A 87 -3.29 -0.46 1.51
N TYR A 88 -3.16 -1.77 1.27
CA TYR A 88 -1.92 -2.47 0.99
C TYR A 88 -2.16 -3.73 0.14
N PHE A 89 -1.10 -4.29 -0.43
CA PHE A 89 -1.05 -5.65 -0.96
C PHE A 89 0.14 -6.43 -0.38
N ILE A 90 0.13 -7.75 -0.53
CA ILE A 90 1.13 -8.60 0.12
C ILE A 90 2.56 -8.26 -0.33
N ASP A 91 2.79 -7.95 -1.62
CA ASP A 91 4.16 -7.70 -2.12
C ASP A 91 4.74 -6.37 -1.62
N LYS A 92 3.95 -5.51 -0.95
CA LYS A 92 4.52 -4.42 -0.14
C LYS A 92 5.57 -4.94 0.85
N CYS A 93 5.43 -6.17 1.34
CA CYS A 93 6.42 -6.86 2.18
C CYS A 93 7.78 -6.93 1.49
N ILE A 94 7.84 -7.34 0.23
CA ILE A 94 9.11 -7.48 -0.49
C ILE A 94 9.71 -6.11 -0.87
N ILE A 95 8.85 -5.12 -1.14
CA ILE A 95 9.28 -3.75 -1.45
C ILE A 95 9.98 -3.12 -0.25
N PHE A 96 9.39 -3.23 0.94
CA PHE A 96 9.96 -2.65 2.17
C PHE A 96 11.16 -3.45 2.68
N SER A 97 11.06 -4.77 2.73
CA SER A 97 12.14 -5.61 3.24
C SER A 97 13.41 -5.51 2.41
N LYS A 98 13.32 -5.30 1.09
CA LYS A 98 14.49 -5.06 0.24
C LYS A 98 15.25 -3.78 0.60
N ASN A 99 14.56 -2.76 1.09
CA ASN A 99 15.18 -1.52 1.54
C ASN A 99 15.69 -1.61 2.98
N ASN A 100 14.99 -2.35 3.83
CA ASN A 100 15.24 -2.35 5.27
C ASN A 100 16.21 -3.46 5.74
N LEU A 101 16.26 -4.61 5.05
CA LEU A 101 17.02 -5.78 5.49
C LEU A 101 18.43 -5.84 4.91
N LEU A 102 19.36 -6.41 5.68
CA LEU A 102 20.65 -6.82 5.16
C LEU A 102 20.49 -7.95 4.12
N PRO A 103 21.46 -8.14 3.20
CA PRO A 103 21.32 -9.12 2.12
C PRO A 103 20.98 -10.55 2.58
N ASP A 104 21.62 -11.04 3.64
CA ASP A 104 21.38 -12.39 4.17
C ASP A 104 20.01 -12.51 4.83
N GLU A 105 19.58 -11.47 5.55
CA GLU A 105 18.24 -11.40 6.15
C GLU A 105 17.15 -11.32 5.08
N PHE A 106 17.39 -10.54 4.02
CA PHE A 106 16.49 -10.42 2.89
C PHE A 106 16.32 -11.75 2.16
N ASN A 107 17.40 -12.51 1.95
CA ASN A 107 17.33 -13.83 1.31
C ASN A 107 16.48 -14.81 2.13
N LEU A 108 16.67 -14.83 3.45
CA LEU A 108 15.84 -15.62 4.36
C LEU A 108 14.37 -15.16 4.30
N TYR A 109 14.14 -13.86 4.43
CA TYR A 109 12.81 -13.26 4.38
C TYR A 109 12.09 -13.59 3.07
N ASN A 110 12.76 -13.46 1.93
CA ASN A 110 12.19 -13.74 0.61
C ASN A 110 11.78 -15.21 0.46
N THR A 111 12.53 -16.14 1.06
CA THR A 111 12.18 -17.57 1.10
C THR A 111 10.87 -17.79 1.86
N VAL A 112 10.71 -17.14 3.01
CA VAL A 112 9.47 -17.19 3.80
C VAL A 112 8.31 -16.53 3.05
N PHE A 113 8.55 -15.33 2.51
CA PHE A 113 7.57 -14.55 1.75
C PHE A 113 7.02 -15.33 0.55
N SER A 114 7.87 -15.89 -0.29
CA SER A 114 7.46 -16.62 -1.50
C SER A 114 6.62 -17.86 -1.19
N THR A 115 6.91 -18.53 -0.08
CA THR A 115 6.10 -19.66 0.40
C THR A 115 4.69 -19.19 0.77
N ILE A 116 4.59 -18.12 1.55
CA ILE A 116 3.32 -17.64 2.11
C ILE A 116 2.46 -16.94 1.05
N SER A 117 3.05 -16.09 0.21
CA SER A 117 2.32 -15.25 -0.75
C SER A 117 1.67 -16.04 -1.89
N SER A 118 2.18 -17.23 -2.19
CA SER A 118 1.65 -18.09 -3.26
C SER A 118 0.19 -18.51 -3.07
N PHE A 119 -0.31 -18.48 -1.83
CA PHE A 119 -1.67 -18.87 -1.48
C PHE A 119 -2.64 -17.70 -1.28
N LEU A 120 -2.16 -16.46 -1.43
CA LEU A 120 -2.93 -15.26 -1.09
C LEU A 120 -3.60 -14.62 -2.32
N PRO A 121 -4.73 -13.90 -2.12
CA PRO A 121 -5.40 -13.21 -3.21
C PRO A 121 -4.51 -12.09 -3.74
N LYS A 122 -4.47 -11.94 -5.07
CA LYS A 122 -3.77 -10.84 -5.74
C LYS A 122 -4.78 -9.77 -6.15
N PRO A 123 -4.42 -8.48 -6.06
CA PRO A 123 -5.28 -7.43 -6.58
C PRO A 123 -5.43 -7.54 -8.09
N GLU A 124 -6.59 -7.15 -8.60
CA GLU A 124 -6.88 -7.04 -10.02
C GLU A 124 -6.52 -5.64 -10.55
N LEU A 125 -6.35 -4.66 -9.66
CA LEU A 125 -5.90 -3.30 -9.96
C LEU A 125 -5.12 -2.71 -8.78
N ILE A 126 -4.02 -2.03 -9.07
CA ILE A 126 -3.30 -1.20 -8.09
C ILE A 126 -3.48 0.27 -8.47
N LEU A 127 -4.07 1.06 -7.58
CA LEU A 127 -4.07 2.52 -7.67
C LEU A 127 -2.93 3.07 -6.81
N TYR A 128 -1.84 3.49 -7.44
CA TYR A 128 -0.69 4.07 -6.76
C TYR A 128 -0.78 5.60 -6.71
N LEU A 129 -0.91 6.14 -5.49
CA LEU A 129 -0.91 7.58 -5.21
C LEU A 129 0.53 8.08 -5.09
N TYR A 130 1.05 8.69 -6.16
CA TYR A 130 2.36 9.31 -6.18
C TYR A 130 2.29 10.72 -5.60
N ASN A 131 3.15 11.03 -4.63
CA ASN A 131 3.37 12.37 -4.10
C ASN A 131 4.87 12.57 -3.93
N ASP A 132 5.33 13.81 -4.01
CA ASP A 132 6.73 14.13 -3.74
C ASP A 132 7.07 13.96 -2.25
N PRO A 133 8.32 13.58 -1.89
CA PRO A 133 8.75 13.37 -0.51
C PRO A 133 8.40 14.52 0.43
N GLU A 134 8.49 15.78 -0.01
CA GLU A 134 8.16 16.96 0.80
C GLU A 134 6.70 16.95 1.22
N ARG A 135 5.78 16.61 0.31
CA ARG A 135 4.34 16.51 0.58
C ARG A 135 4.03 15.32 1.49
N LEU A 136 4.73 14.20 1.29
CA LEU A 136 4.62 13.04 2.18
C LEU A 136 5.02 13.38 3.61
N LEU A 137 6.13 14.11 3.81
CA LEU A 137 6.58 14.57 5.12
C LEU A 137 5.57 15.51 5.78
N GLN A 138 4.96 16.44 5.03
CA GLN A 138 3.89 17.30 5.55
C GLN A 138 2.69 16.47 6.04
N ASN A 139 2.29 15.44 5.29
CA ASN A 139 1.19 14.56 5.68
C ASN A 139 1.55 13.70 6.91
N ILE A 140 2.79 13.22 7.00
CA ILE A 140 3.30 12.49 8.18
C ILE A 140 3.28 13.39 9.42
N ALA A 141 3.78 14.62 9.29
CA ALA A 141 3.79 15.61 10.37
C ALA A 141 2.37 15.94 10.84
N ARG A 142 1.41 16.15 9.91
CA ARG A 142 0.00 16.41 10.23
C ARG A 142 -0.66 15.22 10.93
N ARG A 143 -0.27 13.99 10.58
CA ARG A 143 -0.78 12.75 11.20
C ARG A 143 -0.25 12.56 12.64
N GLY A 144 0.95 13.07 12.94
CA GLY A 144 1.44 13.20 14.31
C GLY A 144 1.76 11.89 15.04
N ARG A 145 2.13 10.82 14.32
CA ARG A 145 2.60 9.58 14.97
C ARG A 145 4.02 9.75 15.48
N GLU A 146 4.21 9.58 16.78
CA GLU A 146 5.50 9.81 17.46
C GLU A 146 6.66 9.03 16.82
N TYR A 147 6.42 7.76 16.47
CA TYR A 147 7.44 6.89 15.87
C TYR A 147 7.79 7.23 14.41
N GLU A 148 7.03 8.09 13.73
CA GLU A 148 7.32 8.50 12.35
C GLU A 148 8.12 9.82 12.26
N LYS A 149 8.40 10.48 13.40
CA LYS A 149 9.02 11.81 13.45
C LYS A 149 10.40 11.91 12.79
N ASN A 150 11.15 10.82 12.77
CA ASN A 150 12.52 10.79 12.24
C ASN A 150 12.58 10.29 10.78
N ILE A 151 11.44 10.08 10.12
CA ILE A 151 11.40 9.70 8.71
C ILE A 151 11.99 10.84 7.86
N THR A 152 12.94 10.52 6.98
CA THR A 152 13.58 11.49 6.11
C THR A 152 13.01 11.47 4.69
N ALA A 153 13.26 12.53 3.93
CA ALA A 153 12.87 12.59 2.52
C ALA A 153 13.62 11.54 1.67
N GLU A 154 14.88 11.28 2.00
CA GLU A 154 15.71 10.27 1.34
C GLU A 154 15.12 8.88 1.52
N TYR A 155 14.74 8.51 2.76
CA TYR A 155 14.09 7.22 3.02
C TYR A 155 12.78 7.04 2.23
N LEU A 156 11.96 8.10 2.15
CA LEU A 156 10.73 8.06 1.37
C LEU A 156 11.01 7.93 -0.13
N SER A 157 12.07 8.56 -0.61
CA SER A 157 12.54 8.48 -2.00
C SER A 157 13.00 7.06 -2.34
N ASP A 158 13.79 6.44 -1.48
CA ASP A 158 14.28 5.05 -1.64
C ASP A 158 13.10 4.05 -1.68
N ILE A 159 12.07 4.28 -0.87
CA ILE A 159 10.84 3.48 -0.89
C ILE A 159 10.08 3.70 -2.20
N GLN A 160 9.92 4.96 -2.65
CA GLN A 160 9.28 5.25 -3.94
C GLN A 160 10.03 4.61 -5.11
N GLU A 161 11.36 4.64 -5.11
CA GLU A 161 12.16 3.99 -6.14
C GLU A 161 11.95 2.47 -6.12
N SER A 162 11.91 1.85 -4.94
CA SER A 162 11.62 0.42 -4.80
C SER A 162 10.22 0.05 -5.30
N TYR A 163 9.20 0.88 -5.08
CA TYR A 163 7.88 0.71 -5.72
C TYR A 163 7.97 0.79 -7.24
N MET A 164 8.65 1.79 -7.79
CA MET A 164 8.79 1.94 -9.24
C MET A 164 9.54 0.77 -9.87
N ASN A 165 10.59 0.28 -9.21
CA ASN A 165 11.34 -0.89 -9.64
C ASN A 165 10.46 -2.15 -9.61
N TYR A 166 9.69 -2.34 -8.55
CA TYR A 166 8.73 -3.44 -8.45
C TYR A 166 7.66 -3.37 -9.57
N PHE A 167 7.08 -2.19 -9.82
CA PHE A 167 6.07 -2.02 -10.88
C PHE A 167 6.61 -2.26 -12.29
N ARG A 168 7.87 -1.89 -12.57
CA ARG A 168 8.51 -2.20 -13.85
C ARG A 168 8.72 -3.69 -14.08
N GLN A 169 8.89 -4.45 -13.00
CA GLN A 169 9.11 -5.91 -13.05
C GLN A 169 7.80 -6.70 -13.00
N ASN A 170 6.74 -6.14 -12.42
CA ASN A 170 5.44 -6.78 -12.36
C ASN A 170 4.69 -6.62 -13.70
N THR A 171 4.55 -7.72 -14.42
CA THR A 171 3.91 -7.77 -15.74
C THR A 171 2.54 -8.44 -15.72
N ASN A 172 1.86 -8.51 -14.55
CA ASN A 172 0.64 -9.30 -14.40
C ASN A 172 -0.57 -8.51 -13.88
N ILE A 173 -0.40 -7.26 -13.45
CA ILE A 173 -1.45 -6.46 -12.83
C ILE A 173 -1.45 -5.05 -13.47
N PRO A 174 -2.62 -4.48 -13.83
CA PRO A 174 -2.70 -3.08 -14.21
C PRO A 174 -2.42 -2.16 -13.01
N ILE A 175 -1.60 -1.15 -13.21
CA ILE A 175 -1.18 -0.18 -12.20
C ILE A 175 -1.55 1.22 -12.67
N LEU A 176 -2.40 1.92 -11.94
CA LEU A 176 -2.73 3.32 -12.15
C LEU A 176 -1.82 4.18 -11.28
N LEU A 177 -0.80 4.79 -11.88
CA LEU A 177 0.08 5.71 -11.20
C LEU A 177 -0.51 7.12 -11.32
N VAL A 178 -1.14 7.59 -10.24
CA VAL A 178 -1.79 8.90 -10.18
C VAL A 178 -0.86 9.91 -9.52
N GLN A 179 -0.59 11.01 -10.23
CA GLN A 179 0.07 12.17 -9.65
C GLN A 179 -0.90 12.90 -8.72
N ALA A 180 -0.74 12.71 -7.41
CA ALA A 180 -1.63 13.25 -6.38
C ALA A 180 -1.08 14.51 -5.69
N ALA A 181 0.03 15.05 -6.19
CA ALA A 181 0.71 16.22 -5.62
C ALA A 181 -0.17 17.48 -5.58
N ASP A 182 -1.16 17.59 -6.46
CA ASP A 182 -2.08 18.74 -6.53
C ASP A 182 -3.52 18.39 -6.12
N LEU A 183 -3.79 17.15 -5.71
CA LEU A 183 -5.14 16.70 -5.36
C LEU A 183 -5.32 16.67 -3.84
N ASP A 184 -6.32 17.37 -3.31
CA ASP A 184 -6.70 17.24 -1.90
C ASP A 184 -8.07 16.56 -1.80
N PHE A 185 -8.10 15.25 -2.02
CA PHE A 185 -9.33 14.46 -1.91
C PHE A 185 -9.91 14.40 -0.49
N VAL A 186 -9.22 14.94 0.53
CA VAL A 186 -9.76 15.04 1.89
C VAL A 186 -10.63 16.29 2.05
N SER A 187 -10.21 17.41 1.47
CA SER A 187 -10.96 18.67 1.56
C SER A 187 -11.79 19.00 0.31
N SER A 188 -11.49 18.37 -0.83
CA SER A 188 -12.15 18.54 -2.12
C SER A 188 -12.83 17.25 -2.56
N HIS A 189 -14.17 17.24 -2.52
CA HIS A 189 -14.95 16.11 -3.03
C HIS A 189 -14.75 15.90 -4.54
N ASP A 190 -14.52 16.98 -5.30
CA ASP A 190 -14.26 16.90 -6.73
C ASP A 190 -12.95 16.16 -7.04
N ASP A 191 -11.91 16.38 -6.24
CA ASP A 191 -10.63 15.65 -6.39
C ASP A 191 -10.78 14.17 -6.05
N TYR A 192 -11.59 13.84 -5.04
CA TYR A 192 -11.95 12.46 -4.77
C TYR A 192 -12.68 11.82 -5.96
N LEU A 193 -13.67 12.50 -6.54
CA LEU A 193 -14.42 12.00 -7.69
C LEU A 193 -13.55 11.82 -8.93
N LYS A 194 -12.58 12.71 -9.18
CA LYS A 194 -11.60 12.57 -10.27
C LYS A 194 -10.86 11.23 -10.19
N ILE A 195 -10.31 10.91 -9.01
CA ILE A 195 -9.56 9.66 -8.81
C ILE A 195 -10.52 8.45 -8.84
N LYS A 196 -11.67 8.54 -8.15
CA LYS A 196 -12.67 7.46 -8.10
C LYS A 196 -13.17 7.07 -9.49
N ASN A 197 -13.40 8.06 -10.36
CA ASN A 197 -13.90 7.81 -11.71
C ASN A 197 -12.93 7.03 -12.61
N LEU A 198 -11.62 7.06 -12.31
CA LEU A 198 -10.65 6.21 -12.99
C LEU A 198 -10.97 4.71 -12.80
N LEU A 199 -11.58 4.34 -11.68
CA LEU A 199 -11.87 2.94 -11.33
C LEU A 199 -13.06 2.34 -12.11
N ASN A 200 -13.75 3.15 -12.94
CA ASN A 200 -14.95 2.74 -13.69
C ASN A 200 -14.64 2.06 -15.04
N GLN A 201 -13.38 1.89 -15.39
CA GLN A 201 -12.95 1.31 -16.66
C GLN A 201 -11.93 0.20 -16.43
N SER A 202 -11.84 -0.70 -17.41
CA SER A 202 -10.83 -1.75 -17.42
C SER A 202 -9.53 -1.22 -18.02
N TYR A 203 -8.42 -1.69 -17.47
CA TYR A 203 -7.06 -1.35 -17.88
C TYR A 203 -6.30 -2.61 -18.27
N GLU A 204 -5.56 -2.53 -19.38
CA GLU A 204 -4.59 -3.54 -19.77
C GLU A 204 -3.46 -3.65 -18.75
N VAL A 205 -2.81 -4.80 -18.67
CA VAL A 205 -1.69 -5.00 -17.76
C VAL A 205 -0.53 -4.04 -18.08
N GLY A 206 0.03 -3.43 -17.04
CA GLY A 206 1.12 -2.45 -17.16
C GLY A 206 0.85 -1.17 -16.37
N ILE A 207 1.76 -0.20 -16.51
CA ILE A 207 1.70 1.08 -15.79
C ILE A 207 0.98 2.12 -16.65
N HIS A 208 -0.13 2.65 -16.13
CA HIS A 208 -0.90 3.75 -16.69
C HIS A 208 -0.64 5.00 -15.86
N ARG A 209 0.02 6.00 -16.45
CA ARG A 209 0.32 7.26 -15.77
C ARG A 209 -0.82 8.25 -15.97
N ILE A 210 -1.35 8.77 -14.86
CA ILE A 210 -2.46 9.71 -14.85
C ILE A 210 -2.01 11.00 -14.18
N SER A 211 -2.24 12.12 -14.86
CA SER A 211 -2.10 13.49 -14.36
C SER A 211 -3.39 14.25 -14.64
N PHE A 212 -3.75 15.17 -13.75
CA PHE A 212 -4.93 16.03 -13.88
C PHE A 212 -4.55 17.46 -14.23
#